data_AF-A0A2W4LZ73-F1
#
_entry.id   AF-A0A2W4LZ73-F1
#
_cell.length_a   1.000
_cell.length_b   1.000
_cell.length_c   1.000
_cell.angle_alpha   90.00
_cell.angle_beta   90.00
_cell.angle_gamma   90.00
#
_symmetry.space_group_name_H-M   'P 1'
#
loop_
_entity.id
_entity.type
_entity.pdbx_description
1 polymer ?
#
loop_
_entity_poly.entity_id
_entity_poly.type
_entity_poly.pdbx_seq_one_letter_code
_entity_poly.pdbx_strand_id
1 'polypeptide(L)'
;RYSVEDGQSRRTELIEIDLARAMAGDPQADIELQPFDFLVIKELPLWASQEYVEVQGEVRFPGRYPIRRGETLRSVVERAGGLTDLAFVEGTVFTRESLKERERRQLEDLIERLKLDMAQVALMTAQSSTGDALQALSVGQQLMQQLMDAEPVGRLVIDLNRVLSSPPGSEHDVMLKNGDRLLVPRLTQEVTVMGEVQSPTSHLYDASLTRNDYIQMSGGTTQRADKKRIYIVRADGSVIAGGGSAWFSTSANATIHPGDTIVVPFDAERVRLLPVWQSVTTIIYNMAIAVAAVNSF
;
A
#
# COMPACT_ATOMS: atom_id res chain seq x y z
N ARG A 1 8.94 -39.97 -27.62
CA ARG A 1 9.91 -40.24 -28.68
C ARG A 1 9.23 -40.44 -30.01
N TYR A 2 9.78 -39.84 -31.07
CA TYR A 2 9.23 -39.89 -32.43
C TYR A 2 9.95 -40.95 -33.27
N SER A 3 9.21 -41.89 -33.88
CA SER A 3 9.77 -42.82 -34.86
C SER A 3 8.87 -42.95 -36.10
N VAL A 4 9.50 -43.14 -37.26
CA VAL A 4 8.82 -43.38 -38.54
C VAL A 4 9.07 -44.83 -38.92
N GLU A 5 8.00 -45.61 -39.00
CA GLU A 5 8.05 -47.02 -39.44
C GLU A 5 7.69 -47.06 -40.94
N ASP A 6 8.57 -47.65 -41.74
CA ASP A 6 8.42 -47.95 -43.18
C ASP A 6 7.95 -46.80 -44.08
N GLY A 7 8.21 -45.54 -43.70
CA GLY A 7 7.88 -44.36 -44.49
C GLY A 7 6.38 -44.07 -44.63
N GLN A 8 5.50 -44.82 -43.94
CA GLN A 8 4.04 -44.70 -44.08
C GLN A 8 3.31 -44.40 -42.76
N SER A 9 3.88 -44.71 -41.59
CA SER A 9 3.23 -44.47 -40.30
C SER A 9 4.11 -43.78 -39.28
N ARG A 10 3.52 -42.83 -38.55
CA ARG A 10 4.15 -42.13 -37.42
C ARG A 10 3.78 -42.85 -36.13
N ARG A 11 4.77 -43.19 -35.31
CA ARG A 11 4.57 -43.76 -33.97
C ARG A 11 5.13 -42.82 -32.93
N THR A 12 4.33 -42.57 -31.89
CA THR A 12 4.76 -41.82 -30.71
C THR A 12 4.88 -42.79 -29.55
N GLU A 13 6.07 -42.85 -28.98
CA GLU A 13 6.36 -43.64 -27.79
C GLU A 13 6.45 -42.72 -26.56
N LEU A 14 5.78 -43.07 -25.48
CA LEU A 14 5.94 -42.41 -24.19
C LEU A 14 7.02 -43.14 -23.39
N ILE A 15 8.08 -42.43 -23.05
CA ILE A 15 9.17 -42.95 -22.20
C ILE A 15 9.05 -42.21 -20.86
N GLU A 16 8.79 -42.94 -19.79
CA GLU A 16 8.85 -42.40 -18.44
C GLU A 16 10.30 -42.34 -17.97
N ILE A 17 10.71 -41.18 -17.46
CA ILE A 17 12.08 -40.92 -17.01
C ILE A 17 12.04 -40.46 -15.56
N ASP A 18 12.88 -41.05 -14.70
CA ASP A 18 13.16 -40.54 -13.37
C ASP A 18 14.12 -39.35 -13.48
N LEU A 19 13.57 -38.14 -13.36
CA LEU A 19 14.31 -36.90 -13.52
C LEU A 19 15.44 -36.75 -12.48
N ALA A 20 15.25 -37.27 -11.26
CA ALA A 20 16.28 -37.16 -10.22
C ALA A 20 17.51 -38.00 -10.55
N ARG A 21 17.30 -39.22 -11.07
CA ARG A 21 18.40 -40.09 -11.55
C ARG A 21 19.06 -39.55 -12.82
N ALA A 22 18.26 -39.03 -13.75
CA ALA A 22 18.79 -38.41 -14.97
C ALA A 22 19.70 -37.20 -14.63
N MET A 23 19.26 -36.30 -13.75
CA MET A 23 20.08 -35.16 -13.30
C MET A 23 21.32 -35.57 -12.49
N ALA A 24 21.31 -36.74 -11.87
CA ALA A 24 22.47 -37.31 -11.18
C ALA A 24 23.49 -37.97 -12.13
N GLY A 25 23.22 -38.00 -13.44
CA GLY A 25 24.10 -38.57 -14.46
C GLY A 25 24.01 -40.09 -14.57
N ASP A 26 22.91 -40.71 -14.12
CA ASP A 26 22.69 -42.14 -14.28
C ASP A 26 22.42 -42.49 -15.75
N PRO A 27 23.28 -43.27 -16.43
CA PRO A 27 23.14 -43.57 -17.85
C PRO A 27 21.86 -44.34 -18.22
N GLN A 28 21.20 -44.98 -17.24
CA GLN A 28 19.92 -45.68 -17.47
C GLN A 28 18.71 -44.72 -17.44
N ALA A 29 18.86 -43.54 -16.84
CA ALA A 29 17.81 -42.54 -16.73
C ALA A 29 18.10 -41.27 -17.57
N ASP A 30 19.38 -40.96 -17.80
CA ASP A 30 19.86 -39.84 -18.63
C ASP A 30 19.86 -40.23 -20.12
N ILE A 31 18.65 -40.40 -20.66
CA ILE A 31 18.44 -40.82 -22.04
C ILE A 31 18.71 -39.63 -22.97
N GLU A 32 19.66 -39.78 -23.89
CA GLU A 32 19.93 -38.78 -24.92
C GLU A 32 18.68 -38.54 -25.80
N LEU A 33 18.30 -37.26 -25.93
CA LEU A 33 17.15 -36.84 -26.71
C LEU A 33 17.49 -36.86 -28.21
N GLN A 34 16.60 -37.42 -29.01
CA GLN A 34 16.76 -37.47 -30.46
C GLN A 34 15.97 -36.35 -31.15
N PRO A 35 16.29 -36.01 -32.42
CA PRO A 35 15.49 -35.05 -33.17
C PRO A 35 14.00 -35.41 -33.14
N PHE A 36 13.14 -34.41 -32.93
CA PHE A 36 11.68 -34.53 -32.78
C PHE A 36 11.18 -35.16 -31.46
N ASP A 37 12.08 -35.43 -30.50
CA ASP A 37 11.66 -35.70 -29.12
C ASP A 37 11.20 -34.42 -28.43
N PHE A 38 10.19 -34.53 -27.57
CA PHE A 38 9.74 -33.47 -26.68
C PHE A 38 9.70 -34.00 -25.25
N LEU A 39 10.37 -33.29 -24.34
CA LEU A 39 10.35 -33.57 -22.92
C LEU A 39 9.21 -32.79 -22.28
N VAL A 40 8.30 -33.50 -21.59
CA VAL A 40 7.21 -32.86 -20.83
C VAL A 40 7.43 -33.13 -19.35
N ILE A 41 7.88 -32.10 -18.63
CA ILE A 41 7.92 -32.12 -17.17
C ILE A 41 6.58 -31.58 -16.69
N LYS A 42 5.74 -32.45 -16.15
CA LYS A 42 4.46 -32.05 -15.55
C LYS A 42 4.70 -31.76 -14.07
N GLU A 43 4.41 -30.54 -13.64
CA GLU A 43 4.23 -30.28 -12.22
C GLU A 43 3.04 -31.10 -11.72
N LEU A 44 3.20 -31.75 -10.57
CA LEU A 44 2.09 -32.44 -9.94
C LEU A 44 0.97 -31.42 -9.69
N PRO A 45 -0.24 -31.62 -10.23
CA PRO A 45 -1.33 -30.69 -10.00
C PRO A 45 -1.60 -30.60 -8.49
N LEU A 46 -1.65 -29.38 -7.96
CA LEU A 46 -1.79 -29.08 -6.52
C LEU A 46 -0.55 -29.36 -5.67
N TRP A 47 0.60 -29.68 -6.26
CA TRP A 47 1.92 -29.60 -5.60
C TRP A 47 2.36 -28.13 -5.53
N ALA A 48 1.50 -27.30 -4.97
CA ALA A 48 1.88 -25.94 -4.62
C ALA A 48 2.83 -26.01 -3.43
N SER A 49 3.90 -25.23 -3.47
CA SER A 49 4.59 -24.82 -2.25
C SER A 49 3.51 -24.37 -1.25
N GLN A 50 3.59 -24.85 -0.01
CA GLN A 50 2.64 -24.48 1.04
C GLN A 50 2.46 -22.96 1.02
N GLU A 51 1.25 -22.50 0.70
CA GLU A 51 0.95 -21.08 0.65
C GLU A 51 0.78 -20.56 2.08
N TYR A 52 1.22 -19.33 2.32
CA TYR A 52 1.13 -18.69 3.63
C TYR A 52 0.55 -17.30 3.52
N VAL A 53 -0.16 -16.91 4.58
CA VAL A 53 -0.49 -15.51 4.86
C VAL A 53 0.13 -15.09 6.18
N GLU A 54 0.31 -13.80 6.35
CA GLU A 54 0.83 -13.23 7.57
C GLU A 54 -0.26 -12.45 8.29
N VAL A 55 -0.45 -12.73 9.58
CA VAL A 55 -1.38 -11.99 10.44
C VAL A 55 -0.59 -11.35 11.56
N GLN A 56 -0.66 -10.02 11.65
CA GLN A 56 0.13 -9.19 12.56
C GLN A 56 -0.76 -8.26 13.38
N GLY A 57 -0.20 -7.79 14.50
CA GLY A 57 -0.84 -6.83 15.38
C GLY A 57 -1.80 -7.47 16.39
N GLU A 58 -2.94 -6.83 16.63
CA GLU A 58 -3.92 -7.16 17.68
C GLU A 58 -4.83 -8.33 17.31
N VAL A 59 -4.20 -9.49 17.15
CA VAL A 59 -4.83 -10.81 17.13
C VAL A 59 -4.30 -11.64 18.29
N ARG A 60 -5.05 -12.65 18.75
CA ARG A 60 -4.59 -13.46 19.90
C ARG A 60 -3.26 -14.15 19.64
N PHE A 61 -3.06 -14.64 18.41
CA PHE A 61 -1.85 -15.34 18.00
C PHE A 61 -1.33 -14.76 16.66
N PRO A 62 -0.48 -13.72 16.67
CA PRO A 62 0.13 -13.21 15.44
C PRO A 62 1.15 -14.21 14.89
N GLY A 63 1.30 -14.27 13.57
CA GLY A 63 2.24 -15.15 12.91
C GLY A 63 1.90 -15.48 11.46
N ARG A 64 2.65 -16.44 10.91
CA ARG A 64 2.44 -16.95 9.55
C ARG A 64 1.53 -18.17 9.59
N TYR A 65 0.45 -18.11 8.82
CA TYR A 65 -0.56 -19.16 8.76
C TYR A 65 -0.49 -19.87 7.42
N PRO A 66 -0.30 -21.20 7.39
CA PRO A 66 -0.45 -21.97 6.17
C PRO A 66 -1.90 -21.89 5.71
N ILE A 67 -2.13 -21.63 4.42
CA ILE A 67 -3.47 -21.58 3.83
C ILE A 67 -3.67 -22.70 2.80
N ARG A 68 -4.93 -23.10 2.62
CA ARG A 68 -5.37 -23.94 1.50
C ARG A 68 -5.90 -23.07 0.37
N ARG A 69 -5.92 -23.62 -0.86
CA ARG A 69 -6.56 -22.94 -1.99
C ARG A 69 -8.04 -22.67 -1.69
N GLY A 70 -8.45 -21.42 -1.87
CA GLY A 70 -9.83 -20.97 -1.60
C GLY A 70 -10.13 -20.72 -0.12
N GLU A 71 -9.13 -20.80 0.76
CA GLU A 71 -9.29 -20.40 2.15
C GLU A 71 -9.52 -18.89 2.28
N THR A 72 -10.22 -18.47 3.34
CA THR A 72 -10.68 -17.09 3.49
C THR A 72 -10.04 -16.38 4.66
N LEU A 73 -10.10 -15.04 4.64
CA LEU A 73 -9.54 -14.20 5.69
C LEU A 73 -10.16 -14.51 7.05
N ARG A 74 -11.49 -14.65 7.10
CA ARG A 74 -12.20 -15.00 8.34
C ARG A 74 -11.67 -16.30 8.96
N SER A 75 -11.50 -17.36 8.17
CA SER A 75 -11.04 -18.65 8.73
C SER A 75 -9.63 -18.59 9.29
N VAL A 76 -8.74 -17.79 8.68
CA VAL A 76 -7.40 -17.55 9.23
C VAL A 76 -7.46 -16.74 10.51
N VAL A 77 -8.28 -15.69 10.57
CA VAL A 77 -8.44 -14.87 11.79
C VAL A 77 -9.01 -15.72 12.94
N GLU A 78 -9.97 -16.61 12.66
CA GLU A 78 -10.48 -17.57 13.66
C GLU A 78 -9.38 -18.53 14.15
N ARG A 79 -8.53 -19.04 13.25
CA ARG A 79 -7.35 -19.85 13.64
C ARG A 79 -6.32 -19.07 14.45
N ALA A 80 -6.21 -17.76 14.20
CA ALA A 80 -5.41 -16.84 15.00
C ALA A 80 -6.05 -16.52 16.36
N GLY A 81 -7.17 -17.14 16.71
CA GLY A 81 -7.90 -16.97 17.97
C GLY A 81 -8.85 -15.77 17.98
N GLY A 82 -9.07 -15.12 16.83
CA GLY A 82 -9.81 -13.88 16.72
C GLY A 82 -8.99 -12.64 17.07
N LEU A 83 -9.65 -11.48 17.00
CA LEU A 83 -9.08 -10.20 17.39
C LEU A 83 -9.00 -10.09 18.93
N THR A 84 -8.09 -9.25 19.44
CA THR A 84 -8.06 -8.88 20.85
C THR A 84 -9.09 -7.78 21.14
N ASP A 85 -9.39 -7.52 22.41
CA ASP A 85 -10.27 -6.40 22.83
C ASP A 85 -9.63 -5.02 22.56
N LEU A 86 -8.34 -4.99 22.25
CA LEU A 86 -7.57 -3.79 21.92
C LEU A 86 -7.38 -3.62 20.41
N ALA A 87 -8.02 -4.44 19.58
CA ALA A 87 -7.90 -4.36 18.13
C ALA A 87 -8.61 -3.12 17.57
N PHE A 88 -7.89 -2.34 16.77
CA PHE A 88 -8.47 -1.24 16.01
C PHE A 88 -8.87 -1.71 14.60
N VAL A 89 -10.12 -2.17 14.48
CA VAL A 89 -10.62 -2.85 13.28
C VAL A 89 -10.65 -1.92 12.07
N GLU A 90 -11.05 -0.66 12.26
CA GLU A 90 -11.16 0.35 11.21
C GLU A 90 -9.82 0.74 10.61
N GLY A 91 -8.73 0.62 11.38
CA GLY A 91 -7.35 0.89 10.93
C GLY A 91 -6.67 -0.31 10.25
N THR A 92 -7.39 -1.41 10.04
CA THR A 92 -6.81 -2.62 9.44
C THR A 92 -6.20 -2.34 8.07
N VAL A 93 -5.00 -2.87 7.86
CA VAL A 93 -4.33 -2.84 6.56
C VAL A 93 -4.22 -4.25 6.02
N PHE A 94 -4.79 -4.47 4.84
CA PHE A 94 -4.59 -5.68 4.07
C PHE A 94 -3.74 -5.38 2.84
N THR A 95 -2.66 -6.14 2.64
CA THR A 95 -1.80 -6.03 1.47
C THR A 95 -1.68 -7.33 0.71
N ARG A 96 -1.49 -7.22 -0.61
CA ARG A 96 -1.41 -8.34 -1.53
C ARG A 96 -0.36 -8.11 -2.60
N GLU A 97 0.53 -9.09 -2.74
CA GLU A 97 1.66 -9.01 -3.68
C GLU A 97 1.21 -8.82 -5.14
N SER A 98 0.15 -9.52 -5.57
CA SER A 98 -0.37 -9.36 -6.95
C SER A 98 -0.96 -7.97 -7.24
N LEU A 99 -1.40 -7.24 -6.20
CA LEU A 99 -1.83 -5.85 -6.36
C LEU A 99 -0.64 -4.91 -6.38
N LYS A 100 0.34 -5.14 -5.50
CA LYS A 100 1.61 -4.41 -5.46
C LYS A 100 2.31 -4.44 -6.83
N GLU A 101 2.38 -5.62 -7.44
CA GLU A 101 3.00 -5.80 -8.76
C GLU A 101 2.20 -5.09 -9.87
N ARG A 102 0.87 -5.04 -9.77
CA ARG A 102 0.04 -4.30 -10.74
C ARG A 102 0.24 -2.80 -10.60
N GLU A 103 0.23 -2.29 -9.37
CA GLU A 103 0.50 -0.89 -9.05
C GLU A 103 1.90 -0.48 -9.55
N ARG A 104 2.91 -1.33 -9.37
CA ARG A 104 4.28 -1.11 -9.87
C ARG A 104 4.31 -0.90 -11.38
N ARG A 105 3.66 -1.78 -12.15
CA ARG A 105 3.62 -1.66 -13.61
C ARG A 105 2.89 -0.40 -14.07
N GLN A 106 1.78 -0.07 -13.40
CA GLN A 106 1.04 1.16 -13.71
C GLN A 106 1.87 2.42 -13.41
N LEU A 107 2.65 2.40 -12.33
CA LEU A 107 3.57 3.48 -11.99
C LEU A 107 4.71 3.60 -13.01
N GLU A 108 5.29 2.48 -13.44
CA GLU A 108 6.32 2.44 -14.49
C GLU A 108 5.81 3.03 -15.82
N ASP A 109 4.62 2.62 -16.27
CA ASP A 109 3.99 3.15 -17.48
C ASP A 109 3.73 4.67 -17.37
N LEU A 110 3.32 5.14 -16.20
CA LEU A 110 3.10 6.57 -15.94
C LEU A 110 4.41 7.35 -15.99
N ILE A 111 5.46 6.83 -15.36
CA ILE A 111 6.80 7.44 -15.37
C ILE A 111 7.32 7.56 -16.80
N GLU A 112 7.15 6.52 -17.63
CA GLU A 112 7.58 6.55 -19.03
C GLU A 112 6.84 7.63 -19.84
N ARG A 113 5.51 7.71 -19.69
CA ARG A 113 4.69 8.75 -20.33
C ARG A 113 5.13 10.15 -19.92
N LEU A 114 5.31 10.38 -18.62
CA LEU A 114 5.76 11.67 -18.09
C LEU A 114 7.15 12.05 -18.61
N LYS A 115 8.07 11.09 -18.75
CA LYS A 115 9.41 11.34 -19.35
C LYS A 115 9.30 11.82 -20.79
N LEU A 116 8.44 11.18 -21.59
CA LEU A 116 8.21 11.57 -22.99
C LEU A 116 7.59 12.97 -23.09
N ASP A 117 6.58 13.27 -22.27
CA ASP A 117 5.91 14.57 -22.24
C ASP A 117 6.89 15.68 -21.85
N MET A 118 7.73 15.44 -20.83
CA MET A 118 8.76 16.38 -20.41
C MET A 118 9.81 16.61 -21.51
N ALA A 119 10.22 15.56 -22.22
CA ALA A 119 11.17 15.70 -23.33
C ALA A 119 10.58 16.54 -24.46
N GLN A 120 9.29 16.39 -24.77
CA GLN A 120 8.60 17.23 -25.75
C GLN A 120 8.52 18.70 -25.30
N VAL A 121 8.16 18.94 -24.04
CA VAL A 121 8.14 20.30 -23.47
C VAL A 121 9.54 20.91 -23.50
N ALA A 122 10.59 20.16 -23.17
CA ALA A 122 11.98 20.62 -23.27
C ALA A 122 12.36 21.02 -24.71
N LEU A 123 11.92 20.24 -25.71
CA LEU A 123 12.17 20.55 -27.13
C LEU A 123 11.40 21.79 -27.61
N MET A 124 10.13 21.95 -27.21
CA MET A 124 9.33 23.14 -27.54
C MET A 124 9.91 24.40 -26.89
N THR A 125 10.33 24.29 -25.64
CA THR A 125 10.87 25.41 -24.88
C THR A 125 12.28 25.81 -25.31
N ALA A 126 13.08 24.89 -25.83
CA ALA A 126 14.36 25.21 -26.48
C ALA A 126 14.18 26.16 -27.70
N GLN A 127 13.00 26.19 -28.32
CA GLN A 127 12.68 27.10 -29.42
C GLN A 127 12.09 28.44 -28.95
N SER A 128 11.56 28.51 -27.72
CA SER A 128 10.96 29.71 -27.14
C SER A 128 11.75 30.16 -25.90
N SER A 129 12.64 31.15 -26.07
CA SER A 129 13.52 31.72 -25.03
C SER A 129 12.75 32.46 -23.93
N THR A 130 11.98 31.73 -23.12
CA THR A 130 11.17 32.25 -22.02
C THR A 130 11.60 31.58 -20.71
N GLY A 131 12.02 32.38 -19.73
CA GLY A 131 12.60 31.89 -18.46
C GLY A 131 11.67 30.98 -17.63
N ASP A 132 10.35 31.08 -17.83
CA ASP A 132 9.34 30.27 -17.14
C ASP A 132 9.43 28.76 -17.49
N ALA A 133 9.96 28.44 -18.67
CA ALA A 133 10.14 27.06 -19.12
C ALA A 133 11.16 26.27 -18.28
N LEU A 134 12.26 26.92 -17.88
CA LEU A 134 13.32 26.29 -17.08
C LEU A 134 12.82 25.93 -15.68
N GLN A 135 11.87 26.71 -15.15
CA GLN A 135 11.28 26.46 -13.83
C GLN A 135 10.23 25.35 -13.87
N ALA A 136 9.46 25.23 -14.96
CA ALA A 136 8.55 24.10 -15.16
C ALA A 136 9.30 22.76 -15.28
N LEU A 137 10.45 22.76 -15.96
CA LEU A 137 11.29 21.57 -16.11
C LEU A 137 11.89 21.09 -14.79
N SER A 138 12.32 21.98 -13.91
CA SER A 138 12.90 21.59 -12.61
C SER A 138 11.84 21.00 -11.66
N VAL A 139 10.63 21.55 -11.63
CA VAL A 139 9.51 20.97 -10.87
C VAL A 139 9.14 19.59 -11.42
N GLY A 140 9.10 19.44 -12.74
CA GLY A 140 8.87 18.13 -13.38
C GLY A 140 9.95 17.11 -13.02
N GLN A 141 11.22 17.51 -12.97
CA GLN A 141 12.33 16.63 -12.57
C GLN A 141 12.22 16.19 -11.10
N GLN A 142 11.83 17.10 -10.20
CA GLN A 142 11.63 16.76 -8.79
C GLN A 142 10.45 15.79 -8.60
N LEU A 143 9.32 16.03 -9.28
CA LEU A 143 8.18 15.12 -9.26
C LEU A 143 8.56 13.73 -9.80
N MET A 144 9.33 13.69 -10.89
CA MET A 144 9.82 12.43 -11.47
C MET A 144 10.63 11.63 -10.46
N GLN A 145 11.55 12.28 -9.73
CA GLN A 145 12.35 11.62 -8.71
C GLN A 145 11.47 11.04 -7.60
N GLN A 146 10.45 11.78 -7.16
CA GLN A 146 9.52 11.31 -6.14
C GLN A 146 8.67 10.13 -6.58
N LEU A 147 8.25 10.10 -7.85
CA LEU A 147 7.54 8.96 -8.41
C LEU A 147 8.46 7.73 -8.54
N MET A 148 9.75 7.93 -8.81
CA MET A 148 10.73 6.85 -8.85
C MET A 148 11.03 6.28 -7.45
N ASP A 149 10.98 7.10 -6.41
CA ASP A 149 11.24 6.70 -5.03
C ASP A 149 9.97 6.14 -4.33
N ALA A 150 8.79 6.26 -4.96
CA ALA A 150 7.54 5.78 -4.40
C ALA A 150 7.43 4.25 -4.48
N GLU A 151 7.28 3.59 -3.33
CA GLU A 151 7.07 2.15 -3.29
C GLU A 151 5.58 1.78 -3.39
N PRO A 152 5.20 0.88 -4.31
CA PRO A 152 3.85 0.31 -4.35
C PRO A 152 3.55 -0.49 -3.07
N VAL A 153 2.35 -0.35 -2.54
CA VAL A 153 1.96 -0.98 -1.26
C VAL A 153 1.12 -2.23 -1.50
N GLY A 154 0.34 -2.27 -2.58
CA GLY A 154 -0.59 -3.37 -2.89
C GLY A 154 -1.75 -3.46 -1.91
N ARG A 155 -2.26 -2.32 -1.45
CA ARG A 155 -3.32 -2.26 -0.43
C ARG A 155 -4.67 -2.69 -1.03
N LEU A 156 -5.32 -3.66 -0.39
CA LEU A 156 -6.72 -3.99 -0.65
C LEU A 156 -7.57 -3.37 0.45
N VAL A 157 -8.50 -2.49 0.09
CA VAL A 157 -9.45 -1.93 1.05
C VAL A 157 -10.47 -3.00 1.41
N ILE A 158 -10.57 -3.32 2.70
CA ILE A 158 -11.49 -4.34 3.24
C ILE A 158 -12.27 -3.75 4.41
N ASP A 159 -13.52 -4.19 4.58
CA ASP A 159 -14.32 -3.93 5.77
C ASP A 159 -14.18 -5.14 6.70
N LEU A 160 -13.17 -5.12 7.59
CA LEU A 160 -12.86 -6.28 8.44
C LEU A 160 -14.03 -6.61 9.38
N ASN A 161 -14.77 -5.62 9.88
CA ASN A 161 -15.98 -5.83 10.68
C ASN A 161 -17.02 -6.66 9.91
N ARG A 162 -17.24 -6.33 8.63
CA ARG A 162 -18.15 -7.09 7.75
C ARG A 162 -17.62 -8.48 7.41
N VAL A 163 -16.32 -8.62 7.16
CA VAL A 163 -15.68 -9.93 6.92
C VAL A 163 -15.90 -10.89 8.10
N LEU A 164 -15.68 -10.40 9.33
CA LEU A 164 -15.76 -11.24 10.53
C LEU A 164 -17.20 -11.60 10.94
N SER A 165 -18.17 -10.72 10.64
CA SER A 165 -19.58 -10.95 10.93
C SER A 165 -20.29 -11.80 9.85
N SER A 166 -19.79 -11.82 8.63
CA SER A 166 -20.39 -12.58 7.51
C SER A 166 -19.94 -14.04 7.49
N PRO A 167 -20.77 -15.01 7.10
CA PRO A 167 -20.38 -16.42 7.02
C PRO A 167 -19.09 -16.65 6.20
N PRO A 168 -18.25 -17.64 6.56
CA PRO A 168 -17.05 -17.98 5.79
C PRO A 168 -17.39 -18.24 4.31
N GLY A 169 -16.63 -17.61 3.40
CA GLY A 169 -16.84 -17.76 1.96
C GLY A 169 -18.01 -16.96 1.39
N SER A 170 -18.61 -16.06 2.17
CA SER A 170 -19.53 -15.04 1.64
C SER A 170 -18.83 -14.11 0.64
N GLU A 171 -19.61 -13.39 -0.16
CA GLU A 171 -19.10 -12.37 -1.10
C GLU A 171 -18.36 -11.20 -0.42
N HIS A 172 -18.55 -11.05 0.90
CA HIS A 172 -17.87 -10.05 1.72
C HIS A 172 -16.59 -10.58 2.36
N ASP A 173 -16.33 -11.89 2.28
CA ASP A 173 -15.10 -12.51 2.78
C ASP A 173 -14.01 -12.47 1.70
N VAL A 174 -12.76 -12.37 2.12
CA VAL A 174 -11.63 -12.22 1.22
C VAL A 174 -11.00 -13.59 1.00
N MET A 175 -11.06 -14.10 -0.23
CA MET A 175 -10.27 -15.26 -0.62
C MET A 175 -8.80 -14.90 -0.58
N LEU A 176 -8.04 -15.67 0.20
CA LEU A 176 -6.63 -15.44 0.42
C LEU A 176 -5.77 -16.00 -0.70
N LYS A 177 -4.59 -15.40 -0.85
CA LYS A 177 -3.53 -15.81 -1.76
C LYS A 177 -2.22 -15.85 -0.98
N ASN A 178 -1.28 -16.66 -1.46
CA ASN A 178 0.07 -16.66 -0.94
C ASN A 178 0.66 -15.24 -0.88
N GLY A 179 1.24 -14.90 0.28
CA GLY A 179 1.88 -13.61 0.52
C GLY A 179 0.92 -12.49 0.95
N ASP A 180 -0.38 -12.75 1.08
CA ASP A 180 -1.29 -11.77 1.68
C ASP A 180 -0.90 -11.48 3.13
N ARG A 181 -1.04 -10.22 3.54
CA ARG A 181 -0.77 -9.78 4.91
C ARG A 181 -1.94 -9.01 5.48
N LEU A 182 -2.32 -9.34 6.71
CA LEU A 182 -3.27 -8.60 7.53
C LEU A 182 -2.51 -7.98 8.71
N LEU A 183 -2.54 -6.65 8.80
CA LEU A 183 -2.09 -5.91 9.97
C LEU A 183 -3.31 -5.32 10.66
N VAL A 184 -3.53 -5.72 11.91
CA VAL A 184 -4.58 -5.16 12.78
C VAL A 184 -3.91 -4.27 13.82
N PRO A 185 -3.99 -2.94 13.72
CA PRO A 185 -3.34 -2.06 14.67
C PRO A 185 -3.96 -2.15 16.06
N ARG A 186 -3.24 -1.61 17.04
CA ARG A 186 -3.74 -1.45 18.40
C ARG A 186 -4.57 -0.18 18.53
N LEU A 187 -5.69 -0.28 19.24
CA LEU A 187 -6.50 0.84 19.66
C LEU A 187 -5.66 1.73 20.59
N THR A 188 -5.43 2.95 20.13
CA THR A 188 -4.79 4.01 20.91
C THR A 188 -5.85 4.73 21.74
N GLN A 189 -5.42 5.32 22.85
CA GLN A 189 -6.30 6.06 23.76
C GLN A 189 -5.93 7.54 23.81
N GLU A 190 -4.98 7.96 22.99
CA GLU A 190 -4.46 9.30 22.92
C GLU A 190 -4.94 10.03 21.66
N VAL A 191 -4.92 11.35 21.73
CA VAL A 191 -5.08 12.27 20.62
C VAL A 191 -3.74 12.97 20.43
N THR A 192 -3.20 12.91 19.23
CA THR A 192 -1.89 13.47 18.93
C THR A 192 -2.04 14.89 18.37
N VAL A 193 -1.27 15.85 18.87
CA VAL A 193 -1.27 17.23 18.35
C VAL A 193 0.10 17.54 17.74
N MET A 194 0.12 17.88 16.46
CA MET A 194 1.34 18.10 15.70
C MET A 194 1.31 19.42 14.90
N GLY A 195 2.49 19.87 14.50
CA GLY A 195 2.69 21.07 13.68
C GLY A 195 2.99 22.32 14.50
N GLU A 196 2.43 23.46 14.08
CA GLU A 196 2.70 24.78 14.66
C GLU A 196 1.95 25.03 15.98
N VAL A 197 2.27 24.23 16.99
CA VAL A 197 1.87 24.40 18.39
C VAL A 197 3.11 24.64 19.27
N GLN A 198 2.93 25.19 20.46
CA GLN A 198 4.05 25.46 21.38
C GLN A 198 4.75 24.18 21.83
N SER A 199 3.98 23.10 22.04
CA SER A 199 4.52 21.79 22.41
C SER A 199 3.77 20.68 21.66
N PRO A 200 4.32 20.18 20.53
CA PRO A 200 3.79 19.02 19.83
C PRO A 200 3.90 17.78 20.72
N THR A 201 2.76 17.19 21.09
CA THR A 201 2.69 16.04 22.00
C THR A 201 1.33 15.34 21.87
N SER A 202 1.20 14.18 22.50
CA SER A 202 -0.06 13.44 22.59
C SER A 202 -0.70 13.60 23.98
N HIS A 203 -2.02 13.64 24.01
CA HIS A 203 -2.82 13.77 25.23
C HIS A 203 -3.82 12.63 25.34
N LEU A 204 -4.19 12.23 26.55
CA LEU A 204 -5.24 11.22 26.73
C LEU A 204 -6.57 11.70 26.13
N TYR A 205 -7.27 10.79 25.45
CA TYR A 205 -8.59 11.07 24.89
C TYR A 205 -9.63 11.30 26.00
N ASP A 206 -10.47 12.32 25.81
CA ASP A 206 -11.61 12.66 26.65
C ASP A 206 -12.73 13.15 25.71
N ALA A 207 -13.88 12.49 25.79
CA ALA A 207 -15.02 12.76 24.92
C ALA A 207 -15.65 14.15 25.14
N SER A 208 -15.34 14.82 26.25
CA SER A 208 -15.79 16.19 26.52
C SER A 208 -14.92 17.26 25.86
N LEU A 209 -13.71 16.90 25.43
CA LEU A 209 -12.75 17.82 24.84
C LEU A 209 -12.91 17.95 23.34
N THR A 210 -12.79 19.19 22.87
CA THR A 210 -12.79 19.53 21.45
C THR A 210 -11.38 19.60 20.90
N ARG A 211 -11.27 19.66 19.57
CA ARG A 211 -10.00 19.92 18.87
C ARG A 211 -9.23 21.11 19.46
N ASN A 212 -9.93 22.20 19.78
CA ASN A 212 -9.29 23.42 20.27
C ASN A 212 -8.75 23.24 21.70
N ASP A 213 -9.41 22.42 22.52
CA ASP A 213 -8.98 22.15 23.89
C ASP A 213 -7.65 21.38 23.88
N TYR A 214 -7.53 20.37 23.01
CA TYR A 214 -6.26 19.66 22.81
C TYR A 214 -5.12 20.57 22.33
N ILE A 215 -5.40 21.48 21.40
CA ILE A 215 -4.42 22.49 20.97
C ILE A 215 -4.00 23.39 22.13
N GLN A 216 -4.95 23.79 22.98
CA GLN A 216 -4.66 24.61 24.16
C GLN A 216 -3.84 23.85 25.20
N MET A 217 -4.12 22.56 25.42
CA MET A 217 -3.33 21.67 26.28
C MET A 217 -1.90 21.49 25.75
N SER A 218 -1.69 21.57 24.44
CA SER A 218 -0.37 21.63 23.78
C SER A 218 0.29 23.02 23.82
N GLY A 219 -0.17 23.91 24.72
CA GLY A 219 0.34 25.27 24.89
C GLY A 219 -0.18 26.28 23.87
N GLY A 220 -1.18 25.91 23.06
CA GLY A 220 -1.73 26.74 22.01
C GLY A 220 -0.89 26.74 20.73
N THR A 221 -1.37 27.45 19.71
CA THR A 221 -0.70 27.59 18.42
C THR A 221 0.47 28.57 18.47
N THR A 222 1.51 28.38 17.65
CA THR A 222 2.56 29.39 17.45
C THR A 222 2.04 30.60 16.65
N GLN A 223 2.83 31.68 16.58
CA GLN A 223 2.51 32.84 15.74
C GLN A 223 2.53 32.52 14.23
N ARG A 224 3.25 31.45 13.86
CA ARG A 224 3.42 30.98 12.49
C ARG A 224 2.35 29.95 12.08
N ALA A 225 1.41 29.63 12.97
CA ALA A 225 0.34 28.68 12.68
C ALA A 225 -0.72 29.26 11.75
N ASP A 226 -1.16 28.44 10.79
CA ASP A 226 -2.37 28.71 10.04
C ASP A 226 -3.58 28.15 10.78
N LYS A 227 -4.22 29.03 11.55
CA LYS A 227 -5.39 28.71 12.37
C LYS A 227 -6.64 28.39 11.55
N LYS A 228 -6.70 28.77 10.28
CA LYS A 228 -7.87 28.57 9.41
C LYS A 228 -7.86 27.18 8.76
N ARG A 229 -6.69 26.56 8.63
CA ARG A 229 -6.50 25.28 7.93
C ARG A 229 -6.14 24.12 8.87
N ILE A 230 -6.54 24.19 10.13
CA ILE A 230 -6.35 23.07 11.06
C ILE A 230 -7.27 21.90 10.66
N TYR A 231 -6.71 20.70 10.53
CA TYR A 231 -7.44 19.49 10.16
C TYR A 231 -7.12 18.34 11.11
N ILE A 232 -7.98 17.33 11.07
CA ILE A 232 -7.86 16.09 11.86
C ILE A 232 -7.61 14.94 10.89
N VAL A 233 -6.56 14.17 11.14
CA VAL A 233 -6.33 12.87 10.51
C VAL A 233 -6.85 11.82 11.47
N ARG A 234 -7.84 11.06 11.03
CA ARG A 234 -8.48 10.00 11.80
C ARG A 234 -7.54 8.80 11.88
N ALA A 235 -7.72 7.97 12.91
CA ALA A 235 -6.92 6.75 13.07
C ALA A 235 -7.05 5.77 11.88
N ASP A 236 -8.18 5.78 11.17
CA ASP A 236 -8.40 4.99 9.93
C ASP A 236 -7.73 5.59 8.68
N GLY A 237 -7.08 6.76 8.82
CA GLY A 237 -6.41 7.51 7.76
C GLY A 237 -7.32 8.51 7.02
N SER A 238 -8.61 8.60 7.35
CA SER A 238 -9.50 9.61 6.75
C SER A 238 -9.19 11.01 7.28
N VAL A 239 -9.45 12.06 6.48
CA VAL A 239 -9.08 13.45 6.85
C VAL A 239 -10.33 14.33 6.94
N ILE A 240 -10.43 15.10 8.03
CA ILE A 240 -11.51 16.06 8.29
C ILE A 240 -10.90 17.47 8.36
N ALA A 241 -11.20 18.30 7.36
CA ALA A 241 -10.73 19.69 7.29
C ALA A 241 -11.83 20.68 7.69
N GLY A 242 -11.45 21.69 8.48
CA GLY A 242 -12.33 22.82 8.79
C GLY A 242 -12.28 23.87 7.67
N GLY A 243 -13.25 23.84 6.73
CA GLY A 243 -13.49 24.97 5.81
C GLY A 243 -13.64 24.60 4.33
N GLY A 244 -14.85 24.81 3.81
CA GLY A 244 -15.11 25.42 2.49
C GLY A 244 -14.71 24.71 1.19
N SER A 245 -14.10 23.52 1.19
CA SER A 245 -13.79 22.81 -0.06
C SER A 245 -14.69 21.59 -0.25
N ALA A 246 -15.47 21.61 -1.32
CA ALA A 246 -16.59 20.71 -1.65
C ALA A 246 -16.24 19.23 -1.93
N TRP A 247 -15.06 18.76 -1.48
CA TRP A 247 -14.69 17.33 -1.48
C TRP A 247 -14.46 16.76 -0.07
N PHE A 248 -14.51 17.60 0.97
CA PHE A 248 -14.33 17.20 2.37
C PHE A 248 -15.64 17.29 3.15
N SER A 249 -15.90 16.33 4.05
CA SER A 249 -17.09 16.39 4.91
C SER A 249 -17.03 17.64 5.80
N THR A 250 -18.02 18.51 5.67
CA THR A 250 -18.09 19.77 6.41
C THR A 250 -18.76 19.49 7.75
N SER A 251 -17.98 19.17 8.78
CA SER A 251 -18.47 19.25 10.16
C SER A 251 -17.66 20.28 10.93
N ALA A 252 -18.29 21.44 11.17
CA ALA A 252 -17.71 22.52 11.97
C ALA A 252 -17.48 22.12 13.44
N ASN A 253 -18.10 21.01 13.88
CA ASN A 253 -17.88 20.34 15.16
C ASN A 253 -17.49 18.88 14.92
N ALA A 254 -16.32 18.66 14.30
CA ALA A 254 -15.76 17.31 14.22
C ALA A 254 -15.47 16.80 15.63
N THR A 255 -16.19 15.76 16.05
CA THR A 255 -15.91 15.03 17.29
C THR A 255 -14.56 14.34 17.14
N ILE A 256 -13.71 14.52 18.15
CA ILE A 256 -12.42 13.83 18.24
C ILE A 256 -12.68 12.40 18.69
N HIS A 257 -11.92 11.46 18.15
CA HIS A 257 -11.88 10.06 18.57
C HIS A 257 -10.47 9.67 19.05
N PRO A 258 -10.34 8.57 19.80
CA PRO A 258 -9.05 8.00 20.12
C PRO A 258 -8.24 7.69 18.84
N GLY A 259 -6.95 8.00 18.86
CA GLY A 259 -6.04 7.83 17.73
C GLY A 259 -6.09 8.95 16.69
N ASP A 260 -6.98 9.93 16.84
CA ASP A 260 -7.01 11.10 15.97
C ASP A 260 -5.72 11.94 16.14
N THR A 261 -5.22 12.45 15.02
CA THR A 261 -4.11 13.39 14.97
C THR A 261 -4.60 14.76 14.51
N ILE A 262 -4.49 15.76 15.38
CA ILE A 262 -4.77 17.16 15.08
C ILE A 262 -3.52 17.79 14.49
N VAL A 263 -3.61 18.24 13.25
CA VAL A 263 -2.50 18.86 12.53
C VAL A 263 -2.72 20.36 12.41
N VAL A 264 -1.78 21.13 12.94
CA VAL A 264 -1.74 22.59 12.85
C VAL A 264 -0.70 23.00 11.81
N PRO A 265 -1.10 23.37 10.59
CA PRO A 265 -0.15 23.70 9.53
C PRO A 265 0.53 25.05 9.75
N PHE A 266 1.63 25.24 9.03
CA PHE A 266 2.36 26.50 8.95
C PHE A 266 1.67 27.50 8.01
N ASP A 267 1.58 28.76 8.44
CA ASP A 267 1.04 29.88 7.66
C ASP A 267 2.09 30.42 6.69
N ALA A 268 2.07 29.86 5.49
CA ALA A 268 2.94 30.29 4.39
C ALA A 268 2.64 31.70 3.86
N GLU A 269 1.46 32.29 4.14
CA GLU A 269 1.12 33.64 3.65
C GLU A 269 1.87 34.74 4.43
N ARG A 270 2.27 34.46 5.68
CA ARG A 270 3.01 35.39 6.55
C ARG A 270 4.51 35.44 6.29
N VAL A 271 5.06 34.52 5.50
CA VAL A 271 6.45 34.60 5.04
C VAL A 271 6.48 35.31 3.69
N ARG A 272 6.58 36.64 3.72
CA ARG A 272 7.17 37.35 2.58
C ARG A 272 8.65 37.02 2.58
N LEU A 273 9.08 36.05 1.75
CA LEU A 273 10.37 36.03 1.03
C LEU A 273 10.51 34.74 0.18
N LEU A 274 10.56 34.98 -1.13
CA LEU A 274 10.98 34.14 -2.27
C LEU A 274 10.00 33.07 -2.82
N PRO A 275 9.73 33.03 -4.15
CA PRO A 275 8.64 32.26 -4.79
C PRO A 275 8.83 30.73 -4.84
N VAL A 276 9.72 30.16 -4.04
CA VAL A 276 10.09 28.73 -4.10
C VAL A 276 9.22 27.86 -3.19
N TRP A 277 8.56 28.43 -2.19
CA TRP A 277 7.88 27.65 -1.15
C TRP A 277 6.49 27.12 -1.51
N GLN A 278 5.81 27.65 -2.53
CA GLN A 278 4.46 27.20 -2.93
C GLN A 278 4.45 25.82 -3.61
N SER A 279 5.53 25.43 -4.29
CA SER A 279 5.63 24.12 -4.96
C SER A 279 6.02 22.98 -3.99
N VAL A 280 6.74 23.31 -2.91
CA VAL A 280 7.19 22.34 -1.92
C VAL A 280 6.06 21.91 -0.99
N THR A 281 5.12 22.81 -0.67
CA THR A 281 4.02 22.48 0.25
C THR A 281 3.00 21.52 -0.37
N THR A 282 2.71 21.65 -1.67
CA THR A 282 1.80 20.74 -2.38
C THR A 282 2.38 19.33 -2.51
N ILE A 283 3.70 19.25 -2.67
CA ILE A 283 4.44 17.99 -2.74
C ILE A 283 4.56 17.31 -1.37
N ILE A 284 4.92 18.05 -0.31
CA ILE A 284 4.97 17.52 1.06
C ILE A 284 3.58 17.11 1.54
N TYR A 285 2.53 17.86 1.17
CA TYR A 285 1.15 17.51 1.50
C TYR A 285 0.70 16.19 0.87
N ASN A 286 1.14 15.91 -0.37
CA ASN A 286 0.85 14.64 -1.03
C ASN A 286 1.69 13.47 -0.49
N MET A 287 2.93 13.70 -0.02
CA MET A 287 3.76 12.67 0.61
C MET A 287 3.37 12.37 2.07
N ALA A 288 2.86 13.36 2.81
CA ALA A 288 2.44 13.18 4.20
C ALA A 288 1.32 12.12 4.34
N ILE A 289 0.47 11.97 3.33
CA ILE A 289 -0.61 10.97 3.30
C ILE A 289 -0.05 9.55 3.05
N ALA A 290 1.11 9.42 2.39
CA ALA A 290 1.76 8.14 2.12
C ALA A 290 2.65 7.67 3.29
N VAL A 291 3.34 8.59 3.97
CA VAL A 291 4.31 8.25 5.04
C VAL A 291 3.66 8.20 6.43
N ALA A 292 2.66 9.04 6.72
CA ALA A 292 1.94 8.97 7.99
C ALA A 292 1.18 7.66 8.15
N ALA A 293 0.72 7.04 7.06
CA ALA A 293 0.05 5.75 7.06
C ALA A 293 0.99 4.54 7.17
N VAL A 294 2.33 4.73 7.16
CA VAL A 294 3.31 3.62 7.27
C VAL A 294 4.16 3.75 8.54
N ASN A 295 4.42 4.98 9.01
CA ASN A 295 5.23 5.24 10.21
C ASN A 295 4.41 5.50 11.49
N SER A 296 3.08 5.39 11.44
CA SER A 296 2.22 5.43 12.63
C SER A 296 1.75 4.04 13.11
N PHE A 297 2.38 2.97 12.62
CA PHE A 297 2.21 1.59 13.10
C PHE A 297 3.35 1.18 14.03
#